data_AF-A0A2E0UFH0-F1
#
_entry.id   AF-A0A2E0UFH0-F1
#
_cell.length_a   1.000
_cell.length_b   1.000
_cell.length_c   1.000
_cell.angle_alpha   90.00
_cell.angle_beta   90.00
_cell.angle_gamma   90.00
#
_symmetry.space_group_name_H-M   'P 1'
#
loop_
_entity.id
_entity.type
_entity.pdbx_description
1 polymer ?
#
loop_
_entity_poly.entity_id
_entity_poly.type
_entity_poly.pdbx_seq_one_letter_code
_entity_poly.pdbx_strand_id
1 'polypeptide(L)'
;MAPRPKSYAQKGESARYYADNPAARRVKARTDKRINKRPEQVQKRVEANAARRAAKRAGVKLTGRDASHQPNGTIRFESSKKNRGRRGEGNR
;
A
#
# COMPACT_ATOMS: atom_id res chain seq x y z
N MET A 1 -17.82 3.24 14.15
CA MET A 1 -17.86 1.76 14.10
C MET A 1 -17.03 1.30 12.90
N ALA A 2 -16.07 0.38 13.07
CA ALA A 2 -15.30 -0.13 11.94
C ALA A 2 -16.24 -0.86 10.95
N PRO A 3 -16.00 -0.78 9.64
CA PRO A 3 -16.83 -1.50 8.67
C PRO A 3 -16.78 -3.01 8.97
N ARG A 4 -17.94 -3.67 8.83
CA ARG A 4 -18.04 -5.13 9.00
C ARG A 4 -17.06 -5.83 8.05
N PRO A 5 -16.40 -6.91 8.49
CA PRO A 5 -15.50 -7.66 7.62
C PRO A 5 -16.26 -8.21 6.43
N LYS A 6 -15.62 -8.21 5.25
CA LYS A 6 -16.20 -8.77 4.02
C LYS A 6 -16.50 -10.26 4.21
N SER A 7 -17.66 -10.70 3.73
CA SER A 7 -18.01 -12.12 3.68
C SER A 7 -17.04 -12.87 2.75
N TYR A 8 -16.97 -14.20 2.87
CA TYR A 8 -16.09 -15.02 2.04
C TYR A 8 -16.35 -14.81 0.53
N ALA A 9 -17.62 -14.75 0.12
CA ALA A 9 -18.03 -14.46 -1.26
C ALA A 9 -17.59 -13.07 -1.74
N GLN A 10 -17.51 -12.08 -0.85
CA GLN A 10 -17.10 -10.71 -1.18
C GLN A 10 -15.57 -10.51 -1.15
N LYS A 11 -14.78 -11.51 -0.73
CA LYS A 11 -13.32 -11.47 -0.80
C LYS A 11 -12.86 -11.72 -2.23
N GLY A 12 -11.75 -11.07 -2.63
CA GLY A 12 -11.04 -11.42 -3.85
C GLY A 12 -10.28 -12.74 -3.70
N GLU A 13 -9.87 -13.33 -4.82
CA GLU A 13 -9.26 -14.67 -4.88
C GLU A 13 -8.09 -14.85 -3.91
N SER A 14 -7.12 -13.92 -3.92
CA SER A 14 -5.96 -13.98 -3.02
C SER A 14 -6.34 -13.91 -1.55
N ALA A 15 -7.38 -13.14 -1.21
CA ALA A 15 -7.86 -13.02 0.17
C ALA A 15 -8.61 -14.26 0.64
N ARG A 16 -9.28 -14.99 -0.28
CA ARG A 16 -9.85 -16.32 0.02
C ARG A 16 -8.72 -17.33 0.22
N TYR A 17 -7.78 -17.40 -0.73
CA TYR A 17 -6.61 -18.29 -0.65
C TYR A 17 -5.89 -18.20 0.71
N TYR A 18 -5.53 -17.00 1.17
CA TYR A 18 -4.86 -16.85 2.47
C TYR A 18 -5.78 -17.02 3.69
N ALA A 19 -7.11 -16.99 3.52
CA ALA A 19 -8.05 -17.36 4.58
C ALA A 19 -8.08 -18.88 4.76
N ASP A 20 -8.09 -19.63 3.66
CA ASP A 20 -8.16 -21.09 3.67
C ASP A 20 -6.78 -21.74 3.90
N ASN A 21 -5.68 -21.02 3.62
CA ASN A 21 -4.30 -21.50 3.77
C ASN A 21 -3.54 -20.71 4.86
N PRO A 22 -3.78 -20.99 6.15
CA PRO A 22 -3.17 -20.23 7.25
C PRO A 22 -1.64 -20.39 7.33
N ALA A 23 -1.10 -21.52 6.86
CA ALA A 23 0.34 -21.72 6.76
C ALA A 23 0.97 -20.78 5.71
N ALA A 24 0.40 -20.72 4.51
CA ALA A 24 0.84 -19.79 3.45
C ALA A 24 0.75 -18.33 3.90
N ARG A 25 -0.32 -17.97 4.64
CA ARG A 25 -0.48 -16.63 5.22
C ARG A 25 0.63 -16.30 6.21
N ARG A 26 1.03 -17.25 7.06
CA ARG A 26 2.14 -17.07 8.01
C ARG A 26 3.47 -16.85 7.29
N VAL A 27 3.74 -17.62 6.24
CA VAL A 27 4.96 -17.46 5.43
C VAL A 27 4.99 -16.09 4.76
N LYS A 28 3.90 -15.68 4.10
CA LYS A 28 3.77 -14.35 3.49
C LYS A 28 4.00 -13.23 4.51
N ALA A 29 3.33 -13.30 5.66
CA ALA A 29 3.47 -12.29 6.71
C ALA A 29 4.92 -12.15 7.21
N ARG A 30 5.64 -13.28 7.34
CA ARG A 30 7.07 -13.28 7.71
C ARG A 30 7.93 -12.61 6.63
N THR A 31 7.71 -12.94 5.36
CA THR A 31 8.44 -12.35 4.23
C THR A 31 8.17 -10.85 4.12
N ASP A 32 6.92 -10.43 4.17
CA ASP A 32 6.51 -9.01 4.14
C ASP A 32 7.13 -8.24 5.31
N LYS A 33 7.14 -8.82 6.52
CA LYS A 33 7.77 -8.20 7.69
C LYS A 33 9.27 -8.00 7.49
N ARG A 34 9.97 -8.96 6.85
CA ARG A 34 11.40 -8.84 6.55
C ARG A 34 11.67 -7.76 5.51
N ILE A 35 10.89 -7.69 4.45
CA ILE A 35 11.04 -6.67 3.39
C ILE A 35 10.77 -5.28 3.96
N ASN A 36 9.68 -5.10 4.71
CA ASN A 36 9.30 -3.79 5.28
C ASN A 36 10.23 -3.28 6.38
N LYS A 37 11.12 -4.14 6.91
CA LYS A 37 12.18 -3.77 7.86
C LYS A 37 13.43 -3.24 7.16
N ARG A 38 13.59 -3.43 5.85
CA ARG A 38 14.76 -2.93 5.10
C ARG A 38 14.84 -1.40 5.21
N PRO A 39 16.02 -0.81 5.40
CA PRO A 39 16.18 0.62 5.60
C PRO A 39 15.61 1.43 4.43
N GLU A 40 15.80 0.98 3.20
CA GLU A 40 15.22 1.60 1.99
C GLU A 40 13.68 1.69 2.04
N GLN A 41 13.01 0.64 2.53
CA GLN A 41 11.55 0.62 2.65
C GLN A 41 11.08 1.54 3.79
N VAL A 42 11.88 1.64 4.85
CA VAL A 42 11.64 2.59 5.94
C VAL A 42 11.76 4.03 5.44
N GLN A 43 12.83 4.35 4.69
CA GLN A 43 13.04 5.67 4.09
C GLN A 43 11.88 6.05 3.17
N LYS A 44 11.51 5.18 2.23
CA LYS A 44 10.34 5.39 1.35
C LYS A 44 9.06 5.67 2.15
N ARG A 45 8.82 4.92 3.23
CA ARG A 45 7.66 5.14 4.11
C ARG A 45 7.70 6.49 4.82
N VAL A 46 8.87 6.90 5.31
CA VAL A 46 9.05 8.20 5.98
C VAL A 46 8.77 9.35 5.01
N GLU A 47 9.35 9.31 3.81
CA GLU A 47 9.14 10.34 2.78
C GLU A 47 7.67 10.42 2.34
N ALA A 48 7.03 9.28 2.07
CA ALA A 48 5.62 9.23 1.70
C ALA A 48 4.72 9.83 2.80
N ASN A 49 5.03 9.55 4.07
CA ASN A 49 4.30 10.11 5.20
C ASN A 49 4.55 11.61 5.36
N ALA A 50 5.80 12.07 5.18
CA ALA A 50 6.15 13.48 5.22
C ALA A 50 5.39 14.26 4.14
N ALA A 51 5.38 13.77 2.90
CA ALA A 51 4.62 14.35 1.80
C ALA A 51 3.12 14.39 2.11
N ARG A 52 2.52 13.30 2.61
CA ARG A 52 1.10 13.28 3.01
C ARG A 52 0.78 14.29 4.11
N ARG A 53 1.67 14.45 5.09
CA ARG A 53 1.51 15.45 6.17
C ARG A 53 1.57 16.87 5.60
N ALA A 54 2.54 17.16 4.75
CA ALA A 54 2.67 18.46 4.09
C ALA A 54 1.43 18.79 3.24
N ALA A 55 0.98 17.86 2.40
CA ALA A 55 -0.22 18.04 1.60
C ALA A 55 -1.49 18.23 2.43
N LYS A 56 -1.61 17.52 3.56
CA LYS A 56 -2.73 17.72 4.51
C LYS A 56 -2.68 19.13 5.12
N ARG A 57 -1.51 19.62 5.52
CA ARG A 57 -1.35 21.00 6.04
C ARG A 57 -1.71 22.04 4.98
N ALA A 58 -1.40 21.77 3.71
CA ALA A 58 -1.76 22.60 2.57
C ALA A 58 -3.25 22.49 2.15
N GLY A 59 -4.10 21.77 2.89
CA GLY A 59 -5.52 21.63 2.58
C GLY A 59 -5.85 20.68 1.42
N VAL A 60 -4.89 19.90 0.94
CA VAL A 60 -5.11 18.98 -0.19
C VAL A 60 -5.97 17.79 0.24
N LYS A 61 -7.05 17.51 -0.51
CA LYS A 61 -7.89 16.33 -0.30
C LYS A 61 -7.16 15.06 -0.75
N LEU A 62 -6.65 14.30 0.21
CA LEU A 62 -5.90 13.05 -0.02
C LEU A 62 -6.80 11.79 -0.08
N THR A 63 -8.12 11.96 0.00
CA THR A 63 -9.06 10.82 -0.04
C THR A 63 -8.96 10.11 -1.39
N GLY A 64 -8.70 8.80 -1.36
CA GLY A 64 -8.55 7.99 -2.58
C GLY A 64 -7.26 8.26 -3.37
N ARG A 65 -6.28 8.96 -2.76
CA ARG A 65 -4.96 9.23 -3.37
C ARG A 65 -3.85 8.60 -2.55
N ASP A 66 -2.92 7.95 -3.23
CA ASP A 66 -1.71 7.35 -2.65
C ASP A 66 -0.48 8.22 -3.00
N ALA A 67 0.48 8.29 -2.08
CA ALA A 67 1.78 8.90 -2.34
C ALA A 67 2.59 7.93 -3.21
N SER A 68 2.80 8.29 -4.47
CA SER A 68 3.54 7.50 -5.45
C SER A 68 4.93 8.09 -5.64
N HIS A 69 5.95 7.31 -5.27
CA HIS A 69 7.33 7.58 -5.66
C HIS A 69 7.46 7.51 -7.18
N GLN A 70 8.10 8.50 -7.75
CA GLN A 70 8.37 8.62 -9.18
C GLN A 70 9.84 8.26 -9.46
N PRO A 71 10.19 7.87 -10.69
CA PRO A 71 11.57 7.50 -11.06
C PRO A 71 12.55 8.66 -10.88
N ASN A 72 12.08 9.90 -11.03
CA ASN A 72 12.86 11.12 -10.81
C ASN A 72 13.03 11.48 -9.32
N GLY A 73 12.70 10.58 -8.39
CA GLY A 73 12.83 10.80 -6.95
C GLY A 73 11.74 11.67 -6.33
N THR A 74 10.79 12.19 -7.11
CA THR A 74 9.69 13.02 -6.57
C THR A 74 8.52 12.17 -6.07
N ILE A 75 7.67 12.76 -5.22
CA ILE A 75 6.43 12.14 -4.75
C ILE A 75 5.22 12.83 -5.38
N ARG A 76 4.37 12.05 -6.05
CA ARG A 76 3.11 12.52 -6.63
C ARG A 76 1.92 11.84 -5.97
N PHE A 77 0.85 12.60 -5.72
CA PHE A 77 -0.42 12.03 -5.27
C PHE A 77 -1.24 11.55 -6.47
N GLU A 78 -1.29 10.25 -6.69
CA GLU A 78 -2.08 9.62 -7.75
C GLU A 78 -3.29 8.89 -7.16
N SER A 79 -4.31 8.60 -7.98
CA SER A 79 -5.45 7.81 -7.52
C SER A 79 -4.98 6.42 -7.06
N SER A 80 -5.50 5.94 -5.94
CA SER A 80 -5.10 4.64 -5.37
C SER A 80 -5.38 3.49 -6.34
N LYS A 81 -6.43 3.59 -7.17
CA LYS A 81 -6.75 2.60 -8.22
C LYS A 81 -5.65 2.54 -9.28
N LYS A 82 -5.14 3.69 -9.73
CA LYS A 82 -4.05 3.76 -10.72
C LYS A 82 -2.74 3.24 -10.12
N ASN A 83 -2.37 3.68 -8.93
CA ASN A 83 -1.12 3.26 -8.29
C ASN A 83 -1.08 1.75 -8.05
N ARG A 84 -2.10 1.19 -7.39
CA ARG A 84 -2.15 -0.25 -7.05
C ARG A 84 -2.36 -1.16 -8.26
N GLY A 85 -2.90 -0.61 -9.35
CA GLY A 85 -3.11 -1.32 -10.61
C GLY A 85 -1.84 -1.49 -11.45
N ARG A 86 -0.78 -0.71 -11.18
CA ARG A 86 0.54 -0.90 -11.78
C ARG A 86 1.13 -2.19 -11.18
N ARG A 87 1.15 -3.27 -11.95
CA ARG A 87 1.53 -4.63 -11.51
C ARG A 87 3.05 -4.77 -11.27
N GLY A 88 3.63 -3.91 -10.45
CA GLY A 88 5.09 -3.82 -10.27
C GLY A 88 5.78 -2.95 -11.32
N GLU A 89 5.05 -2.45 -12.31
CA GLU A 89 5.47 -1.42 -13.26
C GLU A 89 5.37 -0.03 -12.61
N GLY A 90 6.14 0.19 -11.54
CA GLY A 90 6.32 1.54 -11.02
C GLY A 90 7.13 2.36 -12.02
N ASN A 91 6.44 3.01 -12.98
CA ASN A 91 7.04 3.91 -13.99
C ASN A 91 8.46 3.48 -14.42
N ARG A 92 8.60 2.33 -15.09
CA ARG A 92 9.57 2.30 -16.18
C ARG A 92 8.95 2.99 -17.37
#